data_AF-A0AAU9X2Q5-F1
#
_entry.id   AF-A0AAU9X2Q5-F1
#
_cell.length_a   1.000
_cell.length_b   1.000
_cell.length_c   1.000
_cell.angle_alpha   90.00
_cell.angle_beta   90.00
_cell.angle_gamma   90.00
#
_symmetry.space_group_name_H-M   'P 1'
#
loop_
_entity.id
_entity.type
_entity.pdbx_description
1 polymer ?
#
loop_
_entity_poly.entity_id
_entity_poly.type
_entity_poly.pdbx_seq_one_letter_code
_entity_poly.pdbx_strand_id
1 'polypeptide(L)'
;MRREEMVKNVLYAAGLLIKSLLLCCTAAEQWEATGQPEVSKFGMMLQRHIFKRIAGAGLSDVCLRECYADVRCQSFNYVFTQDICELSNRTKEARPEDYVPNPERFYFKRDYKRGLYIFDCLLP
;
A
#
# COMPACT_ATOMS: atom_id res chain seq x y z
N MET A 1 -6.31 -1.49 -52.68
CA MET A 1 -5.41 -2.06 -51.65
C MET A 1 -5.38 -1.24 -50.35
N ARG A 2 -5.46 0.10 -50.35
CA ARG A 2 -5.34 0.93 -49.12
C ARG A 2 -6.55 0.97 -48.17
N ARG A 3 -7.79 0.83 -48.67
CA ARG A 3 -9.02 0.94 -47.84
C ARG A 3 -9.32 -0.30 -47.01
N GLU A 4 -9.13 -1.49 -47.59
CA GLU A 4 -9.37 -2.76 -46.89
C GLU A 4 -8.31 -3.03 -45.81
N GLU A 5 -7.04 -2.68 -46.07
CA GLU A 5 -5.97 -2.73 -45.07
C GLU A 5 -6.23 -1.76 -43.91
N MET A 6 -6.72 -0.55 -44.21
CA MET A 6 -7.08 0.42 -43.18
C MET A 6 -8.24 -0.08 -42.31
N VAL A 7 -9.26 -0.71 -42.92
CA VAL A 7 -10.37 -1.33 -42.18
C VAL A 7 -9.86 -2.49 -41.32
N LYS A 8 -8.97 -3.36 -41.83
CA LYS A 8 -8.37 -4.45 -41.05
C LYS A 8 -7.54 -3.94 -39.88
N ASN A 9 -6.73 -2.89 -40.08
CA ASN A 9 -5.93 -2.28 -39.02
C ASN A 9 -6.80 -1.60 -37.95
N VAL A 10 -7.88 -0.95 -38.36
CA VAL A 10 -8.86 -0.35 -37.44
C VAL A 10 -9.58 -1.44 -36.64
N LEU A 11 -10.02 -2.52 -37.28
CA LEU A 11 -10.65 -3.66 -36.59
C LEU A 11 -9.69 -4.38 -35.65
N TYR A 12 -8.42 -4.52 -36.04
CA TYR A 12 -7.38 -5.11 -35.20
C TYR A 12 -7.07 -4.23 -33.97
N ALA A 13 -6.92 -2.93 -34.16
CA ALA A 13 -6.71 -1.98 -33.08
C ALA A 13 -7.92 -1.94 -32.12
N ALA A 14 -9.14 -1.91 -32.65
CA ALA A 14 -10.36 -1.98 -31.84
C ALA A 14 -10.41 -3.30 -31.03
N GLY A 15 -10.05 -4.43 -31.65
CA GLY A 15 -9.96 -5.72 -30.97
C GLY A 15 -8.91 -5.75 -29.85
N LEU A 16 -7.74 -5.14 -30.05
CA LEU A 16 -6.71 -5.00 -29.02
C LEU A 16 -7.18 -4.11 -27.85
N LEU A 17 -7.83 -2.99 -28.15
CA LEU A 17 -8.38 -2.09 -27.13
C LEU A 17 -9.47 -2.78 -26.30
N ILE A 18 -10.37 -3.52 -26.95
CA ILE A 18 -11.43 -4.27 -26.27
C ILE A 18 -10.83 -5.37 -25.39
N LYS A 19 -9.84 -6.13 -25.88
CA LYS A 19 -9.14 -7.14 -25.08
C LYS A 19 -8.42 -6.54 -23.87
N SER A 20 -7.73 -5.40 -24.06
CA SER A 20 -7.06 -4.69 -22.97
C SER A 20 -8.05 -4.20 -21.92
N LEU A 21 -9.22 -3.69 -22.34
CA LEU A 21 -10.25 -3.20 -21.44
C LEU A 21 -10.87 -4.36 -20.63
N LEU A 22 -11.15 -5.50 -21.29
CA LEU A 22 -11.66 -6.71 -20.63
C LEU A 22 -10.67 -7.29 -19.62
N LEU A 23 -9.37 -7.35 -19.97
CA LEU A 23 -8.33 -7.80 -19.04
C LEU A 23 -8.26 -6.90 -17.81
N CYS A 24 -8.36 -5.58 -18.02
CA CYS A 24 -8.37 -4.58 -16.95
C CYS A 24 -9.61 -4.72 -16.05
N CYS A 25 -10.80 -4.98 -16.61
CA CYS A 25 -12.02 -5.21 -15.84
C CYS A 25 -11.90 -6.44 -14.92
N THR A 26 -11.35 -7.56 -15.42
CA THR A 26 -11.18 -8.76 -14.58
C THR A 26 -10.11 -8.60 -13.50
N ALA A 27 -9.02 -7.87 -13.80
CA ALA A 27 -8.01 -7.53 -12.81
C ALA A 27 -8.54 -6.60 -11.73
N ALA A 28 -9.41 -5.65 -12.11
CA ALA A 28 -10.19 -4.87 -11.17
C ALA A 28 -11.08 -5.79 -10.35
N GLU A 29 -12.02 -6.56 -10.89
CA GLU A 29 -12.91 -7.43 -10.08
C GLU A 29 -12.18 -8.34 -9.06
N GLN A 30 -11.01 -8.89 -9.41
CA GLN A 30 -10.13 -9.66 -8.50
C GLN A 30 -9.55 -8.81 -7.34
N TRP A 31 -9.32 -7.51 -7.55
CA TRP A 31 -8.77 -6.53 -6.59
C TRP A 31 -9.69 -6.31 -5.38
N GLU A 32 -11.00 -6.33 -5.63
CA GLU A 32 -12.03 -6.09 -4.62
C GLU A 32 -12.37 -7.39 -3.88
N ALA A 33 -12.37 -8.52 -4.59
CA ALA A 33 -12.73 -9.82 -4.03
C ALA A 33 -11.71 -10.38 -3.03
N THR A 34 -10.44 -9.97 -3.10
CA THR A 34 -9.36 -10.51 -2.26
C THR A 34 -9.07 -9.72 -0.98
N GLY A 35 -9.77 -8.60 -0.73
CA GLY A 35 -9.75 -7.87 0.54
C GLY A 35 -8.33 -7.68 1.10
N GLN A 36 -7.53 -6.79 0.50
CA GLN A 36 -6.18 -6.51 0.98
C GLN A 36 -6.20 -6.07 2.46
N PRO A 37 -5.27 -6.54 3.31
CA PRO A 37 -5.14 -6.02 4.66
C PRO A 37 -4.87 -4.50 4.60
N GLU A 38 -5.64 -3.70 5.33
CA GLU A 38 -5.43 -2.24 5.41
C GLU A 38 -4.04 -1.97 6.01
N VAL A 39 -3.05 -1.76 5.15
CA VAL A 39 -1.63 -1.59 5.53
C VAL A 39 -1.42 -0.24 6.20
N SER A 40 -2.11 0.80 5.72
CA SER A 40 -1.95 2.16 6.19
C SER A 40 -3.27 2.90 6.27
N LYS A 41 -3.39 3.81 7.23
CA LYS A 41 -4.54 4.70 7.38
C LYS A 41 -4.10 6.13 7.69
N PHE A 42 -4.49 7.05 6.82
CA PHE A 42 -4.32 8.49 7.05
C PHE A 42 -5.25 8.98 8.16
N GLY A 43 -4.78 9.98 8.91
CA GLY A 43 -5.60 10.67 9.89
C GLY A 43 -5.80 9.89 11.19
N MET A 44 -5.04 8.82 11.39
CA MET A 44 -5.14 7.93 12.53
C MET A 44 -3.75 7.63 13.09
N MET A 45 -3.69 7.32 14.38
CA MET A 45 -2.47 6.88 15.06
C MET A 45 -2.77 5.85 16.12
N LEU A 46 -1.77 5.05 16.47
CA LEU A 46 -1.77 4.26 17.69
C LEU A 46 -0.93 4.99 18.75
N GLN A 47 -1.55 5.42 19.85
CA GLN A 47 -0.86 6.12 20.94
C GLN A 47 -0.35 5.17 22.02
N ARG A 48 0.47 5.67 22.97
CA ARG A 48 1.02 4.97 24.16
C ARG A 48 2.00 3.81 23.94
N HIS A 49 1.94 3.12 22.79
CA HIS A 49 2.78 1.93 22.52
C HIS A 49 4.09 2.23 21.80
N ILE A 50 4.47 3.51 21.72
CA ILE A 50 5.65 3.96 20.98
C ILE A 50 6.90 3.64 21.80
N PHE A 51 7.79 2.81 21.25
CA PHE A 51 9.05 2.43 21.91
C PHE A 51 10.30 3.02 21.23
N LYS A 52 10.18 3.54 20.00
CA LYS A 52 11.30 4.19 19.28
C LYS A 52 10.78 5.36 18.45
N ARG A 53 11.53 6.47 18.47
CA ARG A 53 11.32 7.64 17.60
C ARG A 53 12.53 7.83 16.69
N ILE A 54 12.28 8.14 15.42
CA ILE A 54 13.32 8.32 14.40
C ILE A 54 12.99 9.62 13.66
N ALA A 55 13.90 10.58 13.64
CA ALA A 55 13.74 11.85 12.94
C ALA A 55 14.49 11.84 11.60
N GLY A 56 14.12 12.74 10.70
CA GLY A 56 14.74 12.84 9.37
C GLY A 56 14.29 11.74 8.41
N ALA A 57 13.16 11.10 8.69
CA ALA A 57 12.53 10.15 7.79
C ALA A 57 11.67 10.92 6.80
N GLY A 58 12.28 11.54 5.78
CA GLY A 58 11.54 12.37 4.80
C GLY A 58 10.46 11.62 4.01
N LEU A 59 10.42 10.30 4.12
CA LEU A 59 9.41 9.41 3.56
C LEU A 59 9.13 8.25 4.53
N SER A 60 7.92 7.69 4.45
CA SER A 60 7.49 6.58 5.29
C SER A 60 8.23 5.26 5.03
N ASP A 61 8.96 5.13 3.92
CA ASP A 61 9.74 3.94 3.61
C ASP A 61 10.92 3.74 4.57
N VAL A 62 11.50 4.84 5.08
CA VAL A 62 12.51 4.80 6.15
C VAL A 62 11.91 4.17 7.40
N CYS A 63 10.70 4.60 7.81
CA CYS A 63 9.99 4.02 8.95
C CYS A 63 9.70 2.53 8.74
N LEU A 64 9.33 2.15 7.52
CA LEU A 64 9.05 0.78 7.16
C LEU A 64 10.29 -0.11 7.30
N ARG A 65 11.44 0.31 6.75
CA ARG A 65 12.71 -0.44 6.86
C ARG A 65 13.14 -0.60 8.32
N GLU A 66 13.07 0.47 9.09
CA GLU A 66 13.40 0.47 10.51
C GLU A 66 12.47 -0.43 11.33
N CYS A 67 11.17 -0.43 11.01
CA CYS A 67 10.21 -1.33 11.62
C CYS A 67 10.47 -2.79 11.25
N TYR A 68 10.85 -3.09 10.01
CA TYR A 68 11.20 -4.47 9.63
C TYR A 68 12.50 -4.96 10.30
N ALA A 69 13.48 -4.08 10.47
CA ALA A 69 14.75 -4.39 11.11
C ALA A 69 14.61 -4.72 12.60
N ASP A 70 13.63 -4.13 13.30
CA ASP A 70 13.37 -4.40 14.73
C ASP A 70 12.22 -5.40 14.91
N VAL A 71 12.51 -6.58 15.46
CA VAL A 71 11.51 -7.65 15.67
C VAL A 71 10.36 -7.23 16.58
N ARG A 72 10.57 -6.23 17.44
CA ARG A 72 9.55 -5.73 18.37
C ARG A 72 8.53 -4.84 17.67
N CYS A 73 8.87 -4.27 16.53
CA CYS A 73 7.96 -3.39 15.81
C CYS A 73 6.81 -4.19 15.20
N GLN A 74 5.58 -3.81 15.52
CA GLN A 74 4.35 -4.38 14.97
C GLN A 74 3.55 -3.37 14.16
N SER A 75 3.76 -2.08 14.41
CA SER A 75 3.17 -0.97 13.66
C SER A 75 4.03 0.27 13.83
N PHE A 76 3.77 1.32 13.06
CA PHE A 76 4.37 2.63 13.30
C PHE A 76 3.42 3.76 12.91
N ASN A 77 3.61 4.93 13.52
CA ASN A 77 3.01 6.17 13.03
C ASN A 77 4.07 6.95 12.25
N TYR A 78 3.69 7.54 11.12
CA TYR A 78 4.51 8.49 10.38
C TYR A 78 3.93 9.90 10.54
N VAL A 79 4.69 10.78 11.19
CA VAL A 79 4.35 12.20 11.39
C VAL A 79 4.88 12.97 10.18
N PHE A 80 4.10 13.02 9.12
CA PHE A 80 4.55 13.58 7.84
C PHE A 80 4.81 15.09 7.89
N THR A 81 4.28 15.79 8.89
CA THR A 81 4.54 17.22 9.11
C THR A 81 5.93 17.49 9.69
N GLN A 82 6.60 16.47 10.24
CA GLN A 82 7.87 16.59 10.95
C GLN A 82 8.92 15.57 10.49
N ASP A 83 8.58 14.71 9.53
CA ASP A 83 9.45 13.62 9.06
C ASP A 83 9.92 12.70 10.19
N ILE A 84 9.00 12.33 11.09
CA ILE A 84 9.27 11.48 12.25
C ILE A 84 8.54 10.14 12.14
N CYS A 85 9.27 9.05 12.39
CA CYS A 85 8.72 7.73 12.64
C CYS A 85 8.52 7.50 14.14
N GLU A 86 7.39 6.91 14.50
CA GLU A 86 7.12 6.43 15.85
C GLU A 86 6.82 4.92 15.78
N LEU A 87 7.82 4.09 16.09
CA LEU A 87 7.64 2.65 16.06
C LEU A 87 6.88 2.17 17.30
N SER A 88 5.92 1.27 17.09
CA SER A 88 5.04 0.71 18.10
C SER A 88 5.18 -0.81 18.17
N ASN A 89 5.13 -1.35 19.38
CA ASN A 89 5.18 -2.79 19.63
C ASN A 89 3.78 -3.44 19.69
N ARG A 90 2.73 -2.67 19.35
CA ARG A 90 1.34 -3.13 19.27
C ARG A 90 0.71 -2.73 17.95
N THR A 91 -0.43 -3.32 17.64
CA THR A 91 -1.28 -2.95 16.51
C THR A 91 -2.63 -2.41 16.97
N LYS A 92 -3.38 -1.77 16.06
CA LYS A 92 -4.75 -1.28 16.33
C LYS A 92 -5.72 -2.41 16.69
N GLU A 93 -5.49 -3.64 16.23
CA GLU A 93 -6.36 -4.76 16.57
C GLU A 93 -6.08 -5.30 17.98
N ALA A 94 -4.83 -5.20 18.44
CA ALA A 94 -4.46 -5.61 19.79
C ALA A 94 -4.87 -4.59 20.87
N ARG A 95 -4.98 -3.30 20.49
CA ARG A 95 -5.28 -2.17 21.38
C ARG A 95 -6.19 -1.15 20.67
N PRO A 96 -7.43 -1.52 20.32
CA PRO A 96 -8.35 -0.62 19.60
C PRO A 96 -8.65 0.67 20.36
N GLU A 97 -8.63 0.63 21.70
CA GLU A 97 -8.85 1.77 22.58
C GLU A 97 -7.76 2.87 22.48
N ASP A 98 -6.59 2.52 21.90
CA ASP A 98 -5.46 3.42 21.69
C ASP A 98 -5.36 3.89 20.24
N TYR A 99 -6.25 3.40 19.36
CA TYR A 99 -6.26 3.77 17.95
C TYR A 99 -7.19 4.97 17.75
N VAL A 100 -6.58 6.16 17.68
CA VAL A 100 -7.30 7.44 17.75
C VAL A 100 -7.06 8.31 16.52
N PRO A 101 -8.00 9.21 16.17
CA PRO A 101 -7.79 10.18 15.11
C PRO A 101 -6.62 11.12 15.40
N ASN A 102 -5.79 11.35 14.39
CA ASN A 102 -4.78 12.39 14.38
C ASN A 102 -4.46 12.79 12.93
N PRO A 103 -4.82 14.01 12.48
CA PRO A 103 -4.71 14.43 11.08
C PRO A 103 -3.26 14.59 10.58
N GLU A 104 -2.28 14.67 11.47
CA GLU A 104 -0.87 14.87 11.12
C GLU A 104 -0.10 13.56 10.95
N ARG A 105 -0.82 12.42 10.94
CA ARG A 105 -0.22 11.09 11.02
C ARG A 105 -0.82 10.12 10.02
N PHE A 106 0.04 9.24 9.57
CA PHE A 106 -0.36 7.96 9.00
C PHE A 106 -0.06 6.85 10.00
N TYR A 107 -1.03 6.00 10.27
CA TYR A 107 -0.81 4.72 10.93
C TYR A 107 -0.42 3.67 9.88
N PHE A 108 0.60 2.87 10.16
CA PHE A 108 1.00 1.72 9.35
C PHE A 108 1.08 0.47 10.20
N LYS A 109 0.44 -0.62 9.75
CA LYS A 109 0.62 -1.95 10.33
C LYS A 109 1.78 -2.64 9.63
N ARG A 110 2.66 -3.29 10.40
CA ARG A 110 3.72 -4.13 9.84
C ARG A 110 3.07 -5.33 9.16
N ASP A 111 3.37 -5.51 7.87
CA ASP A 111 2.96 -6.69 7.12
C ASP A 111 4.18 -7.57 6.82
N TYR A 112 4.25 -8.74 7.44
CA TYR A 112 5.36 -9.68 7.22
C TYR A 112 5.42 -10.24 5.79
N LYS A 113 4.37 -10.08 4.97
CA LYS A 113 4.28 -10.67 3.62
C LYS A 113 4.83 -9.78 2.50
N ARG A 114 5.29 -8.55 2.79
CA ARG A 114 5.71 -7.59 1.74
C ARG A 114 7.03 -7.91 1.02
N GLY A 115 7.71 -9.00 1.39
CA GLY A 115 8.81 -9.58 0.61
C GLY A 115 8.34 -10.37 -0.62
N LEU A 116 7.06 -10.74 -0.72
CA LEU A 116 6.51 -11.47 -1.89
C LEU A 116 5.78 -10.56 -2.90
N TYR A 117 5.19 -9.45 -2.47
CA TYR A 117 4.34 -8.62 -3.36
C TYR A 117 5.09 -7.74 -4.37
N ILE A 118 6.43 -7.66 -4.31
CA ILE A 118 7.20 -7.03 -5.41
C ILE A 118 7.27 -7.98 -6.63
N PHE A 119 7.14 -9.29 -6.43
CA PHE A 119 7.15 -10.27 -7.53
C PHE A 119 5.78 -10.45 -8.19
N ASP A 120 4.68 -10.26 -7.46
CA ASP A 120 3.33 -10.58 -7.98
C ASP A 120 2.72 -9.51 -8.90
N CYS A 121 3.26 -8.28 -8.96
CA CYS A 121 2.90 -7.29 -9.97
C CYS A 121 3.86 -7.26 -11.18
N LEU A 122 4.92 -8.08 -11.16
CA LEU A 122 6.03 -8.03 -12.13
C LEU A 122 6.21 -9.32 -12.94
N LEU A 123 5.32 -10.31 -12.80
CA LEU A 123 5.26 -11.41 -13.76
C LEU A 123 3.86 -11.49 -14.41
N PRO A 124 3.82 -11.63 -15.75
CA PRO A 124 2.63 -11.47 -16.58
C PRO A 124 1.59 -12.58 -16.41
#